data_AF-A0A392S7Z8-F1
#
_entry.id   AF-A0A392S7Z8-F1
#
_cell.length_a   1.000
_cell.length_b   1.000
_cell.length_c   1.000
_cell.angle_alpha   90.00
_cell.angle_beta   90.00
_cell.angle_gamma   90.00
#
_symmetry.space_group_name_H-M   'P 1'
#
loop_
_entity.id
_entity.type
_entity.pdbx_description
1 polymer ?
#
loop_
_entity_poly.entity_id
_entity_poly.type
_entity_poly.pdbx_seq_one_letter_code
_entity_poly.pdbx_strand_id
1 'polypeptide(L)'
;NGGQGEHEEEEDQGLREVMEDINRFDGSTIPTQPQQGSGSGWPYSHSKHELASLLHNLDINTHFQMPNVYYNTQGSLYTEAVSYRQQFPPPPFYPRFPSPEAWTEYRRAD
;
A
#
# COMPACT_ATOMS: atom_id res chain seq x y z
N ASN A 1 -22.32 14.90 -51.58
CA ASN A 1 -22.84 14.77 -50.21
C ASN A 1 -23.10 13.28 -49.98
N GLY A 2 -22.30 12.50 -49.27
CA GLY A 2 -21.02 12.65 -48.60
C GLY A 2 -20.46 11.22 -48.50
N GLY A 3 -19.14 11.06 -48.61
CA GLY A 3 -18.48 9.77 -48.42
C GLY A 3 -18.50 9.40 -46.94
N GLN A 4 -18.91 8.17 -46.63
CA GLN A 4 -18.83 7.53 -45.32
C GLN A 4 -19.04 6.04 -45.58
N GLY A 5 -17.97 5.25 -45.47
CA GLY A 5 -18.03 3.81 -45.73
C GLY A 5 -16.69 3.09 -45.57
N GLU A 6 -15.59 3.80 -45.33
CA GLU A 6 -14.25 3.18 -45.24
C GLU A 6 -13.61 3.33 -43.85
N HIS A 7 -14.28 3.95 -42.87
CA HIS A 7 -13.68 4.29 -41.56
C HIS A 7 -14.07 3.36 -40.40
N GLU A 8 -14.99 2.40 -40.61
CA GLU A 8 -15.43 1.47 -39.55
C GLU A 8 -14.60 0.17 -39.54
N GLU A 9 -14.08 -0.26 -40.69
CA GLU A 9 -13.27 -1.49 -40.79
C GLU A 9 -11.82 -1.28 -40.33
N GLU A 10 -11.27 -0.07 -40.49
CA GLU A 10 -9.94 0.29 -40.00
C GLU A 10 -9.91 0.44 -38.47
N GLU A 11 -11.00 0.94 -37.87
CA GLU A 11 -11.15 1.02 -36.42
C GLU A 11 -11.25 -0.38 -35.79
N ASP A 12 -11.98 -1.32 -36.40
CA ASP A 12 -12.05 -2.71 -35.93
C ASP A 12 -10.70 -3.44 -36.09
N GLN A 13 -9.95 -3.17 -37.16
CA GLN A 13 -8.59 -3.68 -37.34
C GLN A 13 -7.61 -3.08 -36.32
N GLY A 14 -7.68 -1.78 -36.06
CA GLY A 14 -6.89 -1.11 -35.03
C GLY A 14 -7.22 -1.60 -33.62
N LEU A 15 -8.50 -1.86 -33.33
CA LEU A 15 -8.93 -2.45 -32.06
C LEU A 15 -8.46 -3.89 -31.88
N ARG A 16 -8.40 -4.67 -32.96
CA ARG A 16 -7.84 -6.04 -32.98
C ARG A 16 -6.34 -6.03 -32.75
N GLU A 17 -5.59 -5.15 -33.42
CA GLU A 17 -4.15 -4.96 -33.14
C GLU A 17 -3.91 -4.56 -31.69
N VAL A 18 -4.71 -3.64 -31.13
CA VAL A 18 -4.61 -3.25 -29.72
C VAL A 18 -4.92 -4.43 -28.78
N MET A 19 -5.91 -5.28 -29.10
CA MET A 19 -6.21 -6.48 -28.31
C MET A 19 -5.12 -7.55 -28.41
N GLU A 20 -4.46 -7.69 -29.56
CA GLU A 20 -3.29 -8.56 -29.73
C GLU A 20 -2.07 -8.02 -28.96
N ASP A 21 -1.84 -6.71 -28.97
CA ASP A 21 -0.79 -6.05 -28.19
C ASP A 21 -1.02 -6.15 -26.68
N ILE A 22 -2.28 -6.13 -26.22
CA ILE A 22 -2.62 -6.37 -24.81
C ILE A 22 -2.37 -7.84 -24.43
N ASN A 23 -2.73 -8.80 -25.30
CA ASN A 23 -2.47 -10.22 -25.07
C ASN A 23 -0.99 -10.59 -25.08
N ARG A 24 -0.13 -9.74 -25.68
CA ARG A 24 1.33 -9.89 -25.64
C ARG A 24 1.91 -9.78 -24.23
N PHE A 25 1.22 -9.07 -23.33
CA PHE A 25 1.55 -9.08 -21.92
C PHE A 25 0.93 -10.32 -21.27
N ASP A 26 1.64 -11.44 -21.36
CA ASP A 26 1.43 -12.58 -20.47
C ASP A 26 1.46 -12.05 -19.02
N GLY A 27 0.39 -12.31 -18.26
CA GLY A 27 0.20 -11.90 -16.87
C GLY A 27 1.33 -12.33 -15.91
N SER A 28 2.27 -13.14 -16.41
CA SER A 28 3.61 -13.40 -15.88
C SER A 28 4.45 -12.14 -15.55
N THR A 29 4.23 -11.01 -16.23
CA THR A 29 5.02 -9.77 -16.03
C THR A 29 4.40 -8.79 -15.03
N ILE A 30 3.16 -8.99 -14.61
CA ILE A 30 2.65 -8.32 -13.42
C ILE A 30 3.48 -8.87 -12.27
N PRO A 31 4.20 -8.05 -11.49
CA PRO A 31 4.81 -8.53 -10.26
C PRO A 31 3.67 -9.12 -9.44
N THR A 32 3.59 -10.45 -9.39
CA THR A 32 2.67 -11.12 -8.51
C THR A 32 3.19 -10.77 -7.14
N GLN A 33 2.56 -9.77 -6.52
CA GLN A 33 2.70 -9.57 -5.08
C GLN A 33 2.46 -10.97 -4.51
N PRO A 34 3.43 -11.56 -3.80
CA PRO A 34 3.28 -12.91 -3.31
C PRO A 34 2.04 -12.90 -2.43
N GLN A 35 0.94 -13.48 -2.95
CA GLN A 35 -0.24 -13.68 -2.14
C GLN A 35 0.24 -14.55 -1.00
N GLN A 36 0.02 -14.08 0.23
CA GLN A 36 0.33 -14.84 1.42
C GLN A 36 -0.66 -16.01 1.47
N GLY A 37 -0.39 -17.01 0.63
CA GLY A 37 -1.14 -18.23 0.55
C GLY A 37 -0.87 -19.10 1.77
N SER A 38 -1.81 -20.02 1.98
CA SER A 38 -1.78 -21.10 2.97
C SER A 38 -0.53 -21.97 2.74
N GLY A 39 0.59 -21.60 3.37
CA GLY A 39 1.91 -22.21 3.12
C GLY A 39 3.11 -21.27 3.34
N SER A 40 2.89 -19.96 3.46
CA SER A 40 3.96 -18.97 3.64
C SER A 40 4.61 -18.94 5.04
N GLY A 41 4.20 -19.81 5.98
CA GLY A 41 4.67 -19.76 7.37
C GLY A 41 4.24 -18.49 8.12
N TRP A 42 3.36 -17.70 7.52
CA TRP A 42 2.83 -16.47 8.09
C TRP A 42 1.87 -16.80 9.25
N PRO A 43 2.12 -16.31 10.47
CA PRO A 43 1.37 -16.72 11.65
C PRO A 43 0.05 -15.95 11.86
N TYR A 44 -0.28 -15.01 10.97
CA TYR A 44 -1.43 -14.12 11.11
C TYR A 44 -2.51 -14.41 10.07
N SER A 45 -3.76 -14.16 10.44
CA SER A 45 -4.92 -14.34 9.56
C SER A 45 -5.03 -13.23 8.52
N HIS A 46 -4.52 -12.02 8.85
CA HIS A 46 -4.51 -10.87 7.94
C HIS A 46 -3.19 -10.78 7.17
N SER A 47 -3.23 -10.17 6.00
CA SER A 47 -2.03 -9.92 5.21
C SER A 47 -1.08 -8.94 5.92
N LYS A 48 0.21 -9.05 5.62
CA LYS A 48 1.25 -8.11 6.04
C LYS A 48 0.88 -6.68 5.66
N HIS A 49 0.26 -6.48 4.50
CA HIS A 49 -0.17 -5.16 4.05
C HIS A 49 -1.25 -4.59 4.97
N GLU A 50 -2.26 -5.38 5.33
CA GLU A 50 -3.32 -4.94 6.26
C GLU A 50 -2.76 -4.57 7.64
N LEU A 51 -1.88 -5.40 8.19
CA LEU A 51 -1.25 -5.12 9.49
C LEU A 51 -0.37 -3.86 9.41
N ALA A 52 0.44 -3.71 8.36
CA ALA A 52 1.32 -2.56 8.17
C ALA A 52 0.53 -1.26 7.98
N SER A 53 -0.53 -1.29 7.18
CA SER A 53 -1.40 -0.12 6.95
C SER A 53 -2.11 0.30 8.23
N LEU A 54 -2.61 -0.63 9.05
CA LEU A 54 -3.19 -0.30 10.35
C LEU A 54 -2.14 0.35 11.28
N LEU A 55 -0.97 -0.27 11.43
CA LEU A 55 0.09 0.26 12.29
C LEU A 55 0.57 1.64 11.86
N HIS A 56 0.74 1.86 10.56
CA HIS A 56 1.12 3.16 10.00
C HIS A 56 0.12 4.25 10.38
N ASN A 57 -1.18 3.97 10.24
CA ASN A 57 -2.21 4.91 10.64
C ASN A 57 -2.22 5.17 12.16
N LEU A 58 -2.00 4.13 12.97
CA LEU A 58 -1.89 4.29 14.43
C LEU A 58 -0.69 5.16 14.82
N ASP A 59 0.45 5.02 14.14
CA ASP A 59 1.64 5.83 14.40
C ASP A 59 1.40 7.30 14.04
N ILE A 60 0.77 7.58 12.90
CA ILE A 60 0.35 8.93 12.52
C ILE A 60 -0.60 9.51 13.57
N ASN A 61 -1.66 8.78 13.91
CA ASN A 61 -2.68 9.25 14.84
C ASN A 61 -2.08 9.53 16.22
N THR A 62 -1.18 8.66 16.70
CA THR A 62 -0.49 8.85 17.99
C THR A 62 0.43 10.06 17.94
N HIS A 63 1.19 10.23 16.86
CA HIS A 63 2.13 11.35 16.72
C HIS A 63 1.42 12.71 16.73
N PHE A 64 0.30 12.81 16.03
CA PHE A 64 -0.49 14.05 15.96
C PHE A 64 -1.59 14.15 17.03
N GLN A 65 -1.59 13.23 18.02
CA GLN A 65 -2.59 13.16 19.10
C GLN A 65 -4.05 13.14 18.58
N MET A 66 -4.25 12.52 17.42
CA MET A 66 -5.56 12.37 16.81
C MET A 66 -6.31 11.19 17.43
N PRO A 67 -7.64 11.31 17.66
CA PRO A 67 -8.43 10.23 18.24
C PRO A 67 -8.57 9.06 17.26
N ASN A 68 -8.25 7.85 17.73
CA ASN A 68 -8.44 6.61 16.98
C ASN A 68 -9.91 6.13 17.05
N VAL A 69 -10.83 6.84 16.38
CA VAL A 69 -12.27 6.57 16.50
C VAL A 69 -12.73 5.33 15.73
N TYR A 70 -12.02 4.94 14.67
CA TYR A 70 -12.51 3.96 13.69
C TYR A 70 -11.93 2.55 13.83
N TYR A 71 -11.07 2.29 14.82
CA TYR A 71 -10.44 0.99 14.99
C TYR A 71 -11.06 0.22 16.15
N ASN A 72 -11.52 -1.00 15.86
CA ASN A 72 -11.94 -1.94 16.89
C ASN A 72 -10.70 -2.53 17.59
N THR A 73 -10.37 -2.00 18.77
CA THR A 73 -9.23 -2.47 19.58
C THR A 73 -9.42 -3.86 20.16
N GLN A 74 -10.63 -4.42 20.12
CA GLN A 74 -10.94 -5.79 20.51
C GLN A 74 -10.93 -6.76 19.32
N GLY A 75 -10.72 -6.26 18.10
CA GLY A 75 -10.71 -7.07 16.89
C GLY A 75 -9.43 -7.90 16.70
N SER A 76 -9.52 -8.98 15.92
CA SER A 76 -8.37 -9.80 15.55
C SER A 76 -7.33 -9.02 14.76
N LEU A 77 -7.74 -8.15 13.81
CA LEU A 77 -6.82 -7.30 13.05
C LEU A 77 -5.95 -6.42 13.97
N TYR A 78 -6.58 -5.76 14.96
CA TYR A 78 -5.84 -4.92 15.91
C TYR A 78 -4.89 -5.75 16.76
N THR A 79 -5.35 -6.88 17.29
CA THR A 79 -4.55 -7.79 18.13
C THR A 79 -3.35 -8.37 17.37
N GLU A 80 -3.55 -8.79 16.13
CA GLU A 80 -2.47 -9.28 15.26
C GLU A 80 -1.50 -8.13 14.90
N ALA A 81 -2.00 -6.93 14.62
CA ALA A 81 -1.16 -5.76 14.34
C ALA A 81 -0.28 -5.37 15.52
N VAL A 82 -0.82 -5.29 16.75
CA VAL A 82 -0.01 -5.00 17.94
C VAL A 82 1.00 -6.11 18.22
N SER A 83 0.64 -7.38 17.99
CA SER A 83 1.58 -8.51 18.11
C SER A 83 2.72 -8.41 17.09
N TYR A 84 2.40 -8.06 15.84
CA TYR A 84 3.38 -7.82 14.78
C TYR A 84 4.32 -6.65 15.12
N ARG A 85 3.78 -5.55 15.67
CA ARG A 85 4.56 -4.39 16.15
C ARG A 85 5.53 -4.74 17.28
N GLN A 86 5.15 -5.65 18.20
CA GLN A 86 6.06 -6.07 19.27
C GLN A 86 7.28 -6.80 18.73
N GLN A 87 7.11 -7.59 17.66
CA GLN A 87 8.21 -8.28 17.00
C GLN A 87 9.04 -7.33 16.12
N PHE A 88 8.39 -6.34 15.50
CA PHE A 88 9.02 -5.34 14.63
C PHE A 88 8.61 -3.92 15.07
N PRO A 89 9.29 -3.34 16.08
CA PRO A 89 8.95 -2.01 16.56
C PRO A 89 9.16 -0.96 15.45
N PRO A 90 8.27 0.05 15.34
CA PRO A 90 8.43 1.06 14.32
C PRO A 90 9.68 1.90 14.59
N PRO A 91 10.34 2.41 13.53
CA PRO A 91 11.45 3.32 13.71
C PRO A 91 10.99 4.58 14.45
N PRO A 92 11.90 5.28 15.15
CA PRO A 92 11.58 6.57 15.73
C PRO A 92 11.08 7.52 14.64
N PHE A 93 10.04 8.30 14.95
CA PHE A 93 9.42 9.23 14.02
C PHE A 93 10.42 10.25 13.44
N TYR A 94 11.45 10.57 14.22
CA TYR A 94 12.59 11.37 13.82
C TYR A 94 13.87 10.53 13.89
N PRO A 95 14.35 9.98 12.76
CA PRO A 95 15.53 9.11 12.75
C PRO A 95 16.82 9.82 13.18
N ARG A 96 16.90 11.14 12.96
CA ARG A 96 18.09 11.95 13.21
C ARG A 96 18.07 12.74 14.52
N PHE A 97 16.88 13.04 15.02
CA PHE A 97 16.71 13.88 16.21
C PHE A 97 15.85 13.12 17.20
N PRO A 98 16.30 12.90 18.45
CA PRO A 98 15.55 12.09 19.40
C PRO A 98 14.21 12.71 19.81
N SER A 99 14.01 14.00 19.56
CA SER A 99 12.77 14.71 19.87
C SER A 99 12.51 15.90 18.93
N PRO A 100 11.27 16.40 18.86
CA PRO A 100 10.93 17.65 18.16
C PRO A 100 11.74 18.86 18.67
N GLU A 101 12.08 18.88 19.96
CA GLU A 101 12.89 19.93 20.58
C GLU A 101 14.31 19.92 20.02
N ALA A 102 14.94 18.74 19.91
CA ALA A 102 16.27 18.59 19.32
C ALA A 102 16.31 19.04 17.85
N TRP A 103 15.23 18.78 17.09
CA TRP A 103 15.07 19.34 15.74
C TRP A 103 14.96 20.87 15.75
N THR A 104 14.18 21.42 16.67
CA THR A 104 13.97 22.86 16.80
C THR A 104 15.25 23.59 17.20
N GLU A 105 16.05 23.00 18.08
CA GLU A 105 17.37 23.51 18.48
C GLU A 105 18.36 23.48 17.31
N TYR A 106 18.44 22.37 16.58
CA TYR A 106 19.26 22.27 15.37
C TYR A 106 18.93 23.39 14.37
N ARG A 107 17.63 23.64 14.15
CA ARG A 107 17.13 24.71 13.29
C ARG A 107 17.42 26.14 13.76
N ARG A 108 17.74 26.36 15.04
CA ARG A 108 18.12 27.69 15.57
C ARG A 108 19.62 27.94 15.47
N ALA A 109 20.41 26.88 15.36
CA ALA A 109 21.87 26.95 15.31
C ALA A 109 22.41 27.09 13.87
N ASP A 110 21.55 26.94 12.86
CA ASP A 110 21.79 27.15 11.42
C ASP A 110 21.28 28.54 10.98
#